data_AF-A0A256G9X1-F1
#
_entry.id   AF-A0A256G9X1-F1
#
_cell.length_a   1.000
_cell.length_b   1.000
_cell.length_c   1.000
_cell.angle_alpha   90.00
_cell.angle_beta   90.00
_cell.angle_gamma   90.00
#
_symmetry.space_group_name_H-M   'P 1'
#
loop_
_entity.id
_entity.type
_entity.pdbx_description
1 polymer ?
#
loop_
_entity_poly.entity_id
_entity_poly.type
_entity_poly.pdbx_seq_one_letter_code
_entity_poly.pdbx_strand_id
1 'polypeptide(L)'
;MEEALSELRALARKSHSLIRIANQAGFALGCLSYAIAAFRQQQPAVHFHVWLGTSPDICPHIKNGTADIAITYSEPPPPHIAIQLIA
;
A
#
# COMPACT_ATOMS: atom_id res chain seq x y z
N MET A 1 16.27 28.03 12.21
CA MET A 1 14.98 27.43 11.76
C MET A 1 15.17 26.63 10.48
N GLU A 2 15.92 27.15 9.49
CA GLU A 2 16.26 26.46 8.25
C GLU A 2 17.00 25.11 8.45
N GLU A 3 17.92 25.03 9.42
CA GLU A 3 18.67 23.81 9.75
C GLU A 3 17.78 22.70 10.31
N ALA A 4 16.89 22.99 11.25
CA ALA A 4 15.96 22.00 11.80
C ALA A 4 14.98 21.47 10.73
N LEU A 5 14.57 22.33 9.79
CA LEU A 5 13.76 21.94 8.63
C LEU A 5 14.57 21.11 7.63
N SER A 6 15.85 21.40 7.44
CA SER A 6 16.76 20.63 6.59
C SER A 6 17.02 19.23 7.16
N GLU A 7 17.26 19.14 8.48
CA GLU A 7 17.42 17.86 9.17
C GLU A 7 16.14 17.02 9.13
N LEU A 8 14.97 17.63 9.33
CA LEU A 8 13.67 16.95 9.16
C LEU A 8 13.48 16.47 7.72
N ARG A 9 13.84 17.27 6.72
CA ARG A 9 13.79 16.87 5.30
C ARG A 9 14.82 15.80 4.97
N ALA A 10 15.98 15.78 5.62
CA ALA A 10 17.01 14.74 5.46
C ALA A 10 16.59 13.41 6.10
N LEU A 11 15.97 13.45 7.28
CA LEU A 11 15.32 12.32 7.94
C LEU A 11 14.15 11.80 7.08
N ALA A 12 13.32 12.69 6.53
CA ALA A 12 12.27 12.33 5.58
C ALA A 12 12.85 11.71 4.30
N ARG A 13 13.95 12.25 3.76
CA ARG A 13 14.66 11.68 2.60
C ARG A 13 15.22 10.28 2.84
N LYS A 14 15.58 9.96 4.08
CA LYS A 14 16.02 8.62 4.49
C LYS A 14 14.88 7.59 4.49
N SER A 15 13.62 8.04 4.45
CA SER A 15 12.42 7.19 4.46
C SER A 15 11.85 6.84 3.06
N HIS A 16 12.43 7.37 1.98
CA HIS A 16 12.01 7.04 0.59
C HIS A 16 12.32 5.59 0.20
N SER A 17 13.00 4.85 1.07
CA SER A 17 13.27 3.44 0.92
C SER A 17 12.18 2.55 1.51
N LEU A 18 11.07 3.06 2.07
CA LEU A 18 10.01 2.22 2.61
C LEU A 18 8.71 2.41 1.83
N ILE A 19 8.23 1.35 1.19
CA ILE A 19 6.89 1.29 0.59
C ILE A 19 5.97 0.51 1.54
N ARG A 20 4.87 1.13 1.93
CA ARG A 20 3.88 0.58 2.86
C ARG A 20 2.64 0.17 2.11
N ILE A 21 2.29 -1.11 2.17
CA ILE A 21 1.23 -1.71 1.36
C ILE A 21 0.18 -2.32 2.28
N ALA A 22 -1.06 -1.84 2.16
CA ALA A 22 -2.22 -2.45 2.81
C ALA A 22 -2.88 -3.42 1.81
N ASN A 23 -2.69 -4.71 2.03
CA ASN A 23 -3.03 -5.72 1.05
C ASN A 23 -4.12 -6.66 1.58
N GLN A 24 -5.20 -6.82 0.82
CA GLN A 24 -6.19 -7.82 1.12
C GLN A 24 -5.53 -9.20 1.01
N ALA A 25 -5.75 -10.06 2.03
CA ALA A 25 -4.98 -11.28 2.23
C ALA A 25 -4.90 -12.21 0.99
N GLY A 26 -5.94 -12.23 0.16
CA GLY A 26 -6.02 -13.02 -1.08
C GLY A 26 -4.97 -12.67 -2.14
N PHE A 27 -4.38 -11.47 -2.09
CA PHE A 27 -3.34 -11.03 -3.03
C PHE A 27 -1.91 -11.30 -2.55
N ALA A 28 -1.72 -11.75 -1.31
CA ALA A 28 -0.41 -11.81 -0.65
C ALA A 28 0.53 -12.85 -1.27
N LEU A 29 0.08 -14.10 -1.44
CA LEU A 29 0.90 -15.22 -1.91
C LEU A 29 1.16 -15.20 -3.42
N GLY A 30 0.42 -14.38 -4.17
CA GLY A 30 0.51 -14.31 -5.63
C GLY A 30 1.08 -12.98 -6.11
N CYS A 31 0.22 -12.20 -6.76
CA CYS A 31 0.55 -10.96 -7.46
C CYS A 31 1.53 -10.05 -6.68
N LEU A 32 1.25 -9.78 -5.39
CA LEU A 32 2.06 -8.84 -4.60
C LEU A 32 3.48 -9.36 -4.33
N SER A 33 3.62 -10.63 -3.96
CA SER A 33 4.94 -11.21 -3.67
C SER A 33 5.84 -11.23 -4.91
N TYR A 34 5.30 -11.57 -6.08
CA TYR A 34 6.05 -11.54 -7.34
C TYR A 34 6.41 -10.11 -7.76
N ALA A 35 5.48 -9.16 -7.61
CA ALA A 35 5.75 -7.75 -7.92
C ALA A 35 6.87 -7.19 -7.03
N ILE A 36 6.84 -7.48 -5.72
CA ILE A 36 7.91 -7.08 -4.78
C ILE A 36 9.24 -7.72 -5.18
N ALA A 37 9.25 -9.02 -5.49
CA ALA A 37 10.47 -9.72 -5.89
C ALA A 37 11.09 -9.13 -7.17
N ALA A 38 10.27 -8.85 -8.18
CA ALA A 38 10.72 -8.21 -9.42
C ALA A 38 11.21 -6.78 -9.19
N PHE A 39 10.49 -6.00 -8.39
CA PHE A 39 10.87 -4.62 -8.05
C PHE A 39 12.21 -4.56 -7.32
N ARG A 40 12.46 -5.49 -6.39
CA ARG A 40 13.72 -5.58 -5.64
C ARG A 40 14.93 -5.83 -6.53
N GLN A 41 14.78 -6.47 -7.69
CA GLN A 41 15.88 -6.63 -8.64
C GLN A 41 16.36 -5.28 -9.21
N GLN A 42 15.45 -4.32 -9.35
CA GLN A 42 15.73 -3.00 -9.89
C GLN A 42 16.05 -1.98 -8.80
N GLN A 43 15.47 -2.16 -7.60
CA GLN A 43 15.54 -1.21 -6.48
C GLN A 43 15.83 -1.95 -5.15
N PRO A 44 17.04 -2.51 -4.97
CA PRO A 44 17.35 -3.36 -3.82
C PRO A 44 17.39 -2.62 -2.47
N ALA A 45 17.56 -1.29 -2.49
CA ALA A 45 17.55 -0.46 -1.29
C ALA A 45 16.14 -0.17 -0.75
N VAL A 46 15.08 -0.58 -1.48
CA VAL A 46 13.69 -0.37 -1.07
C VAL A 46 13.18 -1.55 -0.23
N HIS A 47 12.77 -1.23 0.99
CA HIS A 47 12.07 -2.06 1.94
C HIS A 47 10.56 -1.95 1.78
N PHE A 48 9.86 -2.97 2.26
CA PHE A 48 8.41 -3.06 2.20
C PHE A 48 7.85 -3.36 3.58
N HIS A 49 6.81 -2.64 3.98
CA HIS A 49 5.94 -3.01 5.09
C HIS A 49 4.60 -3.44 4.50
N VAL A 50 4.12 -4.63 4.83
CA VAL A 50 2.86 -5.15 4.29
C VAL A 50 1.91 -5.50 5.42
N TRP A 51 0.74 -4.86 5.45
CA TRP A 51 -0.39 -5.32 6.25
C TRP A 51 -1.23 -6.28 5.43
N LEU A 52 -1.66 -7.38 6.04
CA LEU A 52 -2.57 -8.35 5.45
C LEU A 52 -3.88 -8.36 6.23
N GLY A 53 -5.01 -8.26 5.53
CA GLY A 53 -6.32 -8.27 6.18
C GLY A 53 -7.48 -8.39 5.19
N THR A 54 -8.69 -8.17 5.69
CA THR A 54 -9.91 -8.01 4.88
C THR A 54 -10.06 -6.56 4.42
N SER A 55 -10.99 -6.26 3.51
CA SER A 55 -11.23 -4.89 3.03
C SER A 55 -11.50 -3.91 4.19
N PRO A 56 -12.34 -4.24 5.20
CA PRO A 56 -12.48 -3.42 6.40
C PRO A 56 -11.19 -3.15 7.19
N ASP A 57 -10.27 -4.11 7.21
CA ASP A 57 -9.00 -3.97 7.95
C ASP A 57 -8.01 -3.06 7.21
N ILE A 58 -7.98 -3.14 5.87
CA ILE A 58 -6.96 -2.48 5.05
C ILE A 58 -7.36 -1.08 4.56
N CYS A 59 -8.65 -0.81 4.39
CA CYS A 59 -9.15 0.50 3.94
C CYS A 59 -8.78 1.66 4.89
N PRO A 60 -8.79 1.51 6.23
CA PRO A 60 -8.33 2.55 7.13
C PRO A 60 -6.86 2.93 6.90
N HIS A 61 -6.01 1.98 6.50
CA HIS A 61 -4.58 2.24 6.35
C HIS A 61 -4.29 3.25 5.24
N ILE A 62 -4.94 3.09 4.08
CA ILE A 62 -4.80 4.02 2.95
C ILE A 62 -5.55 5.34 3.22
N LYS A 63 -6.75 5.27 3.83
CA LYS A 63 -7.54 6.45 4.18
C LYS A 63 -6.79 7.39 5.14
N ASN A 64 -6.10 6.82 6.11
CA ASN A 64 -5.38 7.57 7.14
C ASN A 64 -3.94 7.95 6.73
N GLY A 65 -3.52 7.63 5.49
CA GLY A 65 -2.16 7.90 5.00
C GLY A 65 -1.07 7.06 5.67
N THR A 66 -1.43 5.98 6.36
CA THR A 66 -0.46 5.08 6.99
C THR A 66 0.13 4.07 6.00
N ALA A 67 -0.59 3.76 4.91
CA ALA A 67 -0.11 3.01 3.76
C ALA A 67 0.01 3.93 2.53
N ASP A 68 0.96 3.62 1.65
CA ASP A 68 1.19 4.31 0.38
C ASP A 68 0.34 3.71 -0.75
N ILE A 69 0.07 2.40 -0.66
CA ILE A 69 -0.68 1.61 -1.66
C ILE A 69 -1.67 0.72 -0.94
N ALA A 70 -2.89 0.60 -1.46
CA ALA A 70 -3.85 -0.42 -1.07
C ALA A 70 -4.23 -1.34 -2.23
N ILE A 71 -4.33 -2.63 -1.94
CA ILE A 71 -4.78 -3.66 -2.88
C ILE A 71 -5.98 -4.34 -2.24
N THR A 72 -7.16 -4.18 -2.84
CA THR A 72 -8.42 -4.75 -2.33
C THR A 72 -9.20 -5.40 -3.47
N TYR A 73 -10.11 -6.31 -3.13
CA TYR A 73 -11.16 -6.68 -4.05
C TYR A 73 -12.14 -5.53 -4.18
N SER A 74 -12.63 -5.29 -5.39
CA SER A 74 -13.89 -4.58 -5.59
C SER A 74 -15.00 -5.51 -5.11
N GLU A 75 -15.45 -5.35 -3.86
CA GLU A 75 -16.50 -6.20 -3.34
C GLU A 75 -17.82 -5.99 -4.11
N PRO A 76 -18.57 -7.07 -4.37
CA PRO A 76 -19.90 -6.97 -4.92
C PRO A 76 -20.81 -6.17 -3.98
N PRO A 77 -21.89 -5.58 -4.52
CA PRO A 77 -22.76 -4.76 -3.73
C PRO A 77 -23.45 -5.61 -2.64
N PRO A 78 -23.77 -5.04 -1.47
CA PRO A 78 -24.57 -5.71 -0.45
C PRO A 78 -25.89 -6.28 -1.00
N PRO A 79 -26.56 -7.20 -0.27
CA PRO A 79 -27.88 -7.68 -0.67
C PRO A 79 -28.81 -6.52 -1.04
N HIS A 80 -29.54 -6.66 -2.16
CA HIS A 80 -30.46 -5.68 -2.73
C HIS A 80 -29.84 -4.47 -3.47
N ILE A 81 -28.52 -4.42 -3.65
CA ILE A 81 -27.85 -3.39 -4.46
C ILE A 81 -27.30 -4.05 -5.74
N ALA A 82 -27.36 -3.35 -6.89
CA ALA A 82 -26.86 -3.85 -8.18
C ALA A 82 -25.70 -2.98 -8.70
N ILE A 83 -24.67 -3.62 -9.25
CA ILE A 83 -23.59 -2.95 -9.99
C ILE A 83 -23.90 -3.02 -11.48
N GLN A 84 -23.91 -1.87 -12.16
CA GLN A 84 -24.01 -1.78 -13.61
C GLN A 84 -22.74 -1.14 -14.17
N LEU A 85 -22.06 -1.85 -15.06
CA LEU A 85 -20.96 -1.31 -15.85
C LEU A 85 -21.54 -0.61 -17.07
N ILE A 86 -21.34 0.71 -17.16
CA ILE A 86 -21.68 1.48 -18.35
C ILE A 86 -20.42 1.55 -19.22
N ALA A 87 -20.55 1.03 -20.45
CA ALA A 87 -19.52 1.11 -21.48
C ALA A 87 -19.63 2.43 -22.27
#